data_AF-A0A0D6PKB5-F1
#
_entry.id   AF-A0A0D6PKB5-F1
#
_cell.length_a   1.000
_cell.length_b   1.000
_cell.length_c   1.000
_cell.angle_alpha   90.00
_cell.angle_beta   90.00
_cell.angle_gamma   90.00
#
_symmetry.space_group_name_H-M   'P 1'
#
loop_
_entity.id
_entity.type
_entity.pdbx_description
1 polymer ?
#
loop_
_entity_poly.entity_id
_entity_poly.type
_entity_poly.pdbx_seq_one_letter_code
_entity_poly.pdbx_strand_id
1 'polypeptide(L)' 'MPWKAEDAYSHTHKANTRSLQELWAKVANEALARTGDEGRAIREANAVVARQLDQR' A
#
# COMPACT_ATOMS: atom_id res chain seq x y z
N MET A 1 -13.70 -1.21 2.37
CA MET A 1 -13.42 -0.60 3.71
C MET A 1 -11.98 -0.09 3.72
N PRO A 2 -11.60 0.89 4.57
CA PRO A 2 -10.20 1.30 4.67
C PRO A 2 -9.33 0.12 5.10
N TRP A 3 -8.26 -0.14 4.36
CA TRP A 3 -7.31 -1.22 4.63
C TRP A 3 -6.45 -0.93 5.86
N LYS A 4 -6.14 -1.97 6.62
CA LYS A 4 -5.17 -1.96 7.70
C LYS A 4 -3.77 -2.28 7.17
N ALA A 5 -2.75 -1.94 7.96
CA ALA A 5 -1.36 -2.30 7.64
C ALA A 5 -1.20 -3.82 7.40
N GLU A 6 -1.90 -4.62 8.20
CA GLU A 6 -1.91 -6.09 8.13
C GLU A 6 -2.36 -6.62 6.76
N ASP A 7 -3.28 -5.90 6.09
CA ASP A 7 -3.83 -6.28 4.79
C ASP A 7 -2.81 -6.13 3.67
N ALA A 8 -1.78 -5.29 3.85
CA ALA A 8 -0.79 -5.01 2.83
C ALA A 8 -0.06 -6.27 2.35
N TYR A 9 0.22 -7.22 3.26
CA TYR A 9 0.96 -8.44 2.91
C TYR A 9 0.18 -9.33 1.93
N SER A 10 -1.16 -9.31 2.01
CA SER A 10 -2.05 -10.03 1.09
C SER A 10 -2.04 -9.45 -0.33
N HIS A 11 -1.67 -8.18 -0.47
CA HIS A 11 -1.62 -7.47 -1.75
C HIS A 11 -0.20 -7.35 -2.32
N THR A 12 0.81 -7.39 -1.47
CA THR A 12 2.21 -7.39 -1.88
C THR A 12 3.13 -8.02 -0.82
N HIS A 13 3.85 -9.07 -1.20
CA HIS A 13 4.88 -9.67 -0.35
C HIS A 13 6.08 -8.73 -0.09
N LYS A 14 6.16 -7.60 -0.81
CA LYS A 14 7.18 -6.56 -0.56
C LYS A 14 6.90 -5.77 0.73
N ALA A 15 5.66 -5.73 1.20
CA ALA A 15 5.31 -5.13 2.48
C ALA A 15 5.56 -6.12 3.64
N ASN A 16 6.80 -6.61 3.76
CA ASN A 16 7.20 -7.63 4.74
C ASN A 16 7.69 -7.06 6.08
N THR A 17 7.70 -5.73 6.23
CA THR A 17 8.02 -5.06 7.49
C THR A 17 6.87 -4.18 7.93
N ARG A 18 6.73 -3.96 9.24
CA ARG A 18 5.69 -3.12 9.84
C ARG A 18 5.63 -1.73 9.18
N SER A 19 6.79 -1.10 8.96
CA SER A 19 6.87 0.23 8.35
C SER A 19 6.39 0.25 6.90
N LEU A 20 6.67 -0.79 6.11
CA LEU A 20 6.19 -0.88 4.72
C LEU A 20 4.69 -1.18 4.66
N GLN A 21 4.19 -1.98 5.59
CA GLN A 21 2.76 -2.26 5.73
C GLN A 21 1.96 -0.99 6.07
N GLU A 22 2.45 -0.19 7.02
CA GLU A 22 1.85 1.08 7.39
C GLU A 22 1.89 2.09 6.22
N LEU A 23 3.02 2.16 5.51
CA LEU A 23 3.16 2.99 4.32
C LEU A 23 2.16 2.57 3.23
N TRP A 24 2.04 1.26 2.97
CA TRP A 24 1.10 0.72 2.00
C TRP A 24 -0.34 1.10 2.33
N ALA A 25 -0.79 0.84 3.56
CA ALA A 25 -2.16 1.10 3.98
C ALA A 25 -2.49 2.59 3.93
N LYS A 26 -1.55 3.47 4.30
CA LYS A 26 -1.71 4.91 4.17
C LYS A 26 -1.98 5.31 2.72
N VAL A 27 -1.11 4.90 1.78
CA VAL A 27 -1.23 5.26 0.36
C VAL A 27 -2.49 4.67 -0.26
N ALA A 28 -2.81 3.41 0.04
CA ALA A 28 -4.00 2.74 -0.48
C ALA A 28 -5.28 3.47 -0.03
N ASN A 29 -5.38 3.82 1.25
CA ASN A 29 -6.55 4.53 1.79
C ASN A 29 -6.66 5.96 1.24
N GLU A 30 -5.54 6.68 1.11
CA GLU A 30 -5.53 8.02 0.49
C GLU A 30 -5.96 7.97 -0.98
N ALA A 31 -5.45 7.00 -1.76
CA ALA A 31 -5.82 6.82 -3.16
C ALA A 31 -7.29 6.41 -3.32
N LEU A 32 -7.80 5.53 -2.46
CA LEU A 32 -9.21 5.13 -2.44
C LEU A 32 -10.12 6.31 -2.09
N ALA A 33 -9.77 7.11 -1.07
CA ALA A 33 -10.54 8.30 -0.69
C ALA A 33 -10.59 9.35 -1.81
N ARG A 34 -9.48 9.50 -2.56
CA ARG A 34 -9.37 10.46 -3.67
C ARG A 34 -10.11 10.02 -4.93
N THR A 35 -10.10 8.73 -5.24
CA THR A 35 -10.51 8.23 -6.57
C THR A 35 -11.72 7.31 -6.56
N GLY A 36 -12.03 6.68 -5.43
CA GLY A 36 -13.04 5.63 -5.32
C GLY A 36 -12.68 4.32 -6.06
N ASP A 37 -11.47 4.22 -6.64
CA ASP A 37 -11.03 3.06 -7.43
C ASP A 37 -10.08 2.18 -6.59
N GLU A 38 -10.58 1.03 -6.16
CA GLU A 38 -9.82 0.05 -5.38
C GLU A 38 -8.62 -0.52 -6.15
N GLY A 39 -8.80 -0.82 -7.44
CA GLY A 39 -7.75 -1.38 -8.28
C GLY A 39 -6.61 -0.38 -8.54
N ARG A 40 -6.93 0.93 -8.60
CA ARG A 40 -5.93 1.99 -8.63
C ARG A 40 -5.21 2.13 -7.28
N ALA A 41 -5.94 2.12 -6.17
CA ALA A 41 -5.37 2.26 -4.84
C ALA A 41 -4.33 1.17 -4.53
N ILE A 42 -4.64 -0.08 -4.84
CA ILE A 42 -3.72 -1.21 -4.65
C ILE A 42 -2.46 -1.04 -5.51
N ARG A 43 -2.59 -0.66 -6.79
CA ARG A 43 -1.45 -0.45 -7.69
C ARG A 43 -0.54 0.68 -7.22
N GLU A 44 -1.12 1.79 -6.79
CA GLU A 44 -0.38 2.96 -6.29
C GLU A 44 0.40 2.61 -5.00
N ALA A 45 -0.26 1.95 -4.04
CA ALA A 45 0.39 1.50 -2.81
C ALA A 45 1.51 0.48 -3.06
N ASN A 46 1.29 -0.48 -3.95
CA ASN A 46 2.31 -1.47 -4.34
C ASN A 46 3.54 -0.79 -4.98
N ALA A 47 3.31 0.21 -5.85
CA ALA A 47 4.40 0.95 -6.49
C ALA A 47 5.23 1.76 -5.49
N VAL A 48 4.58 2.41 -4.51
CA VAL A 48 5.28 3.16 -3.46
C VAL A 48 6.14 2.25 -2.59
N VAL A 49 5.60 1.11 -2.14
CA VAL A 49 6.37 0.13 -1.36
C VAL A 49 7.57 -0.39 -2.15
N ALA A 50 7.39 -0.73 -3.43
CA ALA A 50 8.50 -1.17 -4.28
C ALA A 50 9.60 -0.10 -4.39
N ARG A 51 9.21 1.15 -4.64
CA ARG A 51 10.14 2.27 -4.73
C ARG A 51 10.88 2.56 -3.42
N GLN A 52 10.24 2.34 -2.27
CA GLN A 52 10.88 2.50 -0.95
C GLN A 52 11.97 1.45 -0.70
N LEU A 53 11.82 0.24 -1.26
CA LEU A 53 12.83 -0.80 -1.20
C LEU A 53 14.01 -0.50 -2.14
N ASP A 54 13.76 0.02 -3.33
CA ASP A 54 14.82 0.34 -4.31
C ASP A 54 15.72 1.51 -3.87
N GLN A 55 15.24 2.37 -2.97
CA GLN A 55 15.99 3.51 -2.42
C GLN A 55 16.86 3.15 -1.21
N ARG A 56 16.85 1.89 -0.79
CA ARG A 56 17.49 1.43 0.44
C ARG A 56 18.67 0.52 0.14
#